data_AF-A0A2M7T8T4-F1
#
_entry.id   AF-A0A2M7T8T4-F1
#
_cell.length_a   1.000
_cell.length_b   1.000
_cell.length_c   1.000
_cell.angle_alpha   90.00
_cell.angle_beta   90.00
_cell.angle_gamma   90.00
#
_symmetry.space_group_name_H-M   'P 1'
#
loop_
_entity.id
_entity.type
_entity.pdbx_description
1 polymer ?
#
loop_
_entity_poly.entity_id
_entity_poly.type
_entity_poly.pdbx_seq_one_letter_code
_entity_poly.pdbx_strand_id
1 'polypeptide(L)'
;MEDALMIAKGVDGLVELFDDKIKINRKGFSSLNRVLPGDNEFLISQITSIEFKKAGAVINGYIQFAFVGSSATEDSGSEKVQLEDSVMFVARQQLGFEELRVEVESKIAAMMAGSVAFRMKELEVLEGLLSKGMIDKEQFDTRKQQLLSN
;
A
#
# COMPACT_ATOMS: atom_id res chain seq x y z
N MET A 1 -21.53 -5.05 -1.16
CA MET A 1 -20.54 -4.01 -0.77
C MET A 1 -19.45 -4.76 -0.04
N GLU A 2 -18.19 -4.57 -0.40
CA GLU A 2 -17.08 -5.11 0.40
C GLU A 2 -17.06 -4.37 1.73
N ASP A 3 -16.93 -5.12 2.82
CA ASP A 3 -16.79 -4.55 4.16
C ASP A 3 -15.33 -4.22 4.43
N ALA A 4 -15.06 -3.07 5.04
CA ALA A 4 -13.71 -2.70 5.44
C ALA A 4 -13.24 -3.61 6.58
N LEU A 5 -12.01 -4.15 6.45
CA LEU A 5 -11.35 -4.94 7.49
C LEU A 5 -10.99 -4.08 8.69
N MET A 6 -10.58 -2.84 8.45
CA MET A 6 -10.20 -1.87 9.46
C MET A 6 -10.55 -0.45 9.01
N ILE A 7 -10.92 0.41 9.96
CA ILE A 7 -11.21 1.83 9.71
C ILE A 7 -10.46 2.67 10.73
N ALA A 8 -9.55 3.54 10.28
CA ALA A 8 -8.87 4.52 11.13
C ALA A 8 -9.44 5.92 10.87
N LYS A 9 -9.96 6.58 11.92
CA LYS A 9 -10.61 7.90 11.83
C LYS A 9 -9.68 8.99 12.31
N GLY A 10 -9.31 9.89 11.41
CA GLY A 10 -8.46 11.05 11.65
C GLY A 10 -9.24 12.33 11.99
N VAL A 11 -8.55 13.45 11.89
CA VAL A 11 -9.11 14.80 12.10
C VAL A 11 -9.78 15.31 10.82
N ASP A 12 -9.19 15.01 9.67
CA ASP A 12 -9.52 15.56 8.36
C ASP A 12 -9.95 14.46 7.36
N GLY A 13 -10.10 13.22 7.81
CA GLY A 13 -10.53 12.09 6.99
C GLY A 13 -10.53 10.77 7.73
N LEU A 14 -10.76 9.69 7.00
CA LEU A 14 -10.57 8.33 7.47
C LEU A 14 -9.89 7.48 6.41
N VAL A 15 -9.24 6.41 6.85
CA VAL A 15 -8.70 5.36 5.97
C VAL A 15 -9.46 4.08 6.23
N GLU A 16 -10.00 3.49 5.17
CA GLU A 16 -10.59 2.16 5.18
C GLU A 16 -9.62 1.19 4.52
N LEU A 17 -9.33 0.09 5.20
CA LEU A 17 -8.52 -1.00 4.68
C LEU A 17 -9.41 -2.14 4.22
N PHE A 18 -9.18 -2.61 3.00
CA PHE A 18 -9.77 -3.82 2.43
C PHE A 18 -8.67 -4.86 2.19
N ASP A 19 -9.02 -5.98 1.55
CA ASP A 19 -8.05 -7.05 1.31
C ASP A 19 -6.90 -6.65 0.39
N ASP A 20 -7.20 -5.90 -0.67
CA ASP A 20 -6.28 -5.56 -1.76
C ASP A 20 -6.07 -4.05 -1.95
N LYS A 21 -6.76 -3.22 -1.17
CA LYS A 21 -6.79 -1.76 -1.34
C LYS A 21 -7.00 -0.99 -0.05
N ILE A 22 -6.69 0.30 -0.11
CA ILE A 22 -7.10 1.30 0.86
C ILE A 22 -8.01 2.33 0.21
N LYS A 23 -8.94 2.90 0.99
CA LYS A 23 -9.70 4.08 0.60
C LYS A 23 -9.43 5.20 1.58
N ILE A 24 -9.15 6.38 1.05
CA ILE A 24 -9.00 7.60 1.83
C ILE A 24 -10.19 8.49 1.54
N ASN A 25 -11.02 8.74 2.55
CA ASN A 25 -12.19 9.62 2.44
C ASN A 25 -11.90 10.96 3.13
N ARG A 26 -12.10 12.05 2.37
CA ARG A 26 -11.95 13.43 2.84
C ARG A 26 -13.31 14.13 2.82
N LYS A 27 -13.62 14.86 3.90
CA LYS A 27 -14.86 15.63 4.19
C LYS A 27 -16.01 14.86 4.87
N GLY A 28 -16.53 15.47 5.94
CA GLY A 28 -17.94 15.38 6.35
C GLY A 28 -18.46 13.98 6.67
N PHE A 29 -18.40 13.61 7.96
CA PHE A 29 -19.00 12.44 8.60
C PHE A 29 -20.52 12.22 8.31
N SER A 30 -20.92 11.95 7.07
CA SER A 30 -22.32 11.68 6.71
C SER A 30 -22.53 10.72 5.53
N SER A 31 -21.54 9.90 5.19
CA SER A 31 -21.71 8.89 4.14
C SER A 31 -21.12 7.55 4.55
N LEU A 32 -21.69 6.96 5.61
CA LEU A 32 -21.51 5.53 5.92
C LEU A 32 -21.93 4.59 4.76
N ASN A 33 -22.46 5.10 3.63
CA ASN A 33 -23.02 4.29 2.55
C ASN A 33 -22.86 4.91 1.13
N ARG A 34 -22.02 5.93 0.91
CA ARG A 34 -21.85 6.51 -0.44
C ARG A 34 -20.41 6.92 -0.70
N VAL A 35 -19.82 6.31 -1.74
CA VAL A 35 -18.58 6.79 -2.35
C VAL A 35 -18.85 8.18 -2.91
N LEU A 36 -18.21 9.19 -2.33
CA LEU A 36 -18.32 10.58 -2.78
C LEU A 36 -17.26 10.84 -3.85
N PRO A 37 -17.53 11.74 -4.82
CA PRO A 37 -16.49 12.23 -5.73
C PRO A 37 -15.43 12.97 -4.90
N GLY A 38 -14.26 12.35 -4.74
CA GLY A 38 -13.19 12.74 -3.81
C GLY A 38 -12.65 11.60 -2.94
N ASP A 39 -13.26 10.41 -3.01
CA ASP A 39 -12.71 9.19 -2.42
C ASP A 39 -11.61 8.64 -3.30
N ASN A 40 -10.38 8.61 -2.77
CA ASN A 40 -9.25 8.04 -3.46
C ASN A 40 -9.07 6.59 -3.02
N GLU A 41 -9.29 5.68 -3.96
CA GLU A 41 -9.06 4.25 -3.80
C GLU A 41 -7.68 3.90 -4.39
N PHE A 42 -6.84 3.25 -3.60
CA PHE A 42 -5.51 2.85 -4.02
C PHE A 42 -5.28 1.37 -3.74
N LEU A 43 -4.78 0.64 -4.73
CA LEU A 43 -4.40 -0.75 -4.53
C LEU A 43 -3.18 -0.82 -3.60
N ILE A 44 -3.17 -1.81 -2.69
CA ILE A 44 -2.02 -2.07 -1.83
C ILE A 44 -0.77 -2.38 -2.66
N SER A 45 -0.95 -3.02 -3.82
CA SER A 45 0.13 -3.30 -4.78
C SER A 45 0.80 -2.04 -5.36
N GLN A 46 0.15 -0.89 -5.29
CA GLN A 46 0.69 0.38 -5.80
C GLN A 46 1.40 1.20 -4.72
N ILE A 47 1.25 0.85 -3.44
CA ILE A 47 1.91 1.53 -2.32
C ILE A 47 3.40 1.22 -2.35
N THR A 48 4.22 2.26 -2.48
CA THR A 48 5.69 2.14 -2.51
C THR A 48 6.31 2.42 -1.13
N SER A 49 5.70 3.30 -0.33
CA SER A 49 6.13 3.56 1.04
C SER A 49 5.00 4.15 1.88
N ILE A 50 5.10 3.98 3.20
CA ILE A 50 4.20 4.60 4.17
C ILE A 50 5.02 5.52 5.07
N GLU A 51 4.70 6.81 5.06
CA GLU A 51 5.26 7.77 6.00
C GLU A 51 4.34 7.92 7.20
N PHE A 52 4.89 7.81 8.40
CA PHE A 52 4.13 7.89 9.63
C PHE A 52 4.80 8.83 10.62
N LYS A 53 4.14 9.95 10.93
CA LYS A 53 4.59 10.90 11.96
C LYS A 53 3.64 10.86 13.14
N LYS A 54 4.19 10.53 14.32
CA LYS A 54 3.45 10.48 15.58
C LYS A 54 2.87 11.86 15.93
N ALA A 55 1.72 11.86 16.59
CA ALA A 55 1.13 13.07 17.14
C ALA A 55 1.90 13.50 18.40
N GLY A 56 2.14 14.81 18.50
CA GLY A 56 2.69 15.42 19.71
C GLY A 56 1.58 15.93 20.64
N ALA A 57 1.97 16.55 21.74
CA ALA A 57 1.01 17.17 22.67
C ALA A 57 0.23 18.34 22.05
N VAL A 58 0.81 19.01 21.04
CA VAL A 58 0.26 20.24 20.44
C VAL A 58 0.22 20.18 18.91
N ILE A 59 0.78 19.13 18.32
CA ILE A 59 0.97 19.00 16.86
C ILE A 59 0.30 17.70 16.42
N ASN A 60 -0.52 17.76 15.37
CA ASN A 60 -1.11 16.57 14.78
C ASN A 60 -0.05 15.65 14.19
N GLY A 61 -0.29 14.34 14.31
CA GLY A 61 0.41 13.33 13.53
C GLY A 61 -0.22 13.18 12.15
N TYR A 62 0.42 12.40 11.28
CA TYR A 62 -0.15 11.99 10.01
C TYR A 62 0.35 10.63 9.57
N ILE A 63 -0.46 9.99 8.72
CA ILE A 63 -0.05 8.89 7.86
C ILE A 63 -0.14 9.37 6.41
N GLN A 64 0.83 9.00 5.59
CA GLN A 64 0.86 9.32 4.16
C GLN A 64 1.29 8.09 3.36
N PHE A 65 0.64 7.84 2.24
CA PHE A 65 0.94 6.72 1.35
C PHE A 65 1.58 7.23 0.06
N ALA A 66 2.79 6.78 -0.26
CA ALA A 66 3.39 7.05 -1.56
C ALA A 66 2.99 5.96 -2.56
N PHE A 67 2.77 6.34 -3.81
CA PHE A 67 2.35 5.43 -4.88
C PHE A 67 3.27 5.50 -6.09
N VAL A 68 3.26 4.46 -6.93
CA VAL A 68 3.96 4.51 -8.21
C VAL A 68 3.40 5.66 -9.07
N GLY A 69 4.23 6.64 -9.40
CA GLY A 69 3.83 7.81 -10.18
C GLY A 69 3.26 8.97 -9.37
N SER A 70 3.15 8.86 -8.04
CA SER A 70 2.88 10.04 -7.20
C SER A 70 4.15 10.89 -7.14
N SER A 71 4.07 12.15 -7.55
CA SER A 71 5.16 13.11 -7.35
C SER A 71 5.36 13.31 -5.85
N ALA A 72 6.52 12.90 -5.33
CA ALA A 72 6.93 13.22 -3.97
C ALA A 72 6.94 14.74 -3.82
N THR A 73 6.05 15.27 -2.98
CA THR A 73 6.03 16.70 -2.69
C THR A 73 7.14 16.99 -1.70
N GLU A 74 8.19 17.65 -2.17
CA GLU A 74 9.24 18.22 -1.31
C GLU A 74 8.60 19.33 -0.46
N ASP A 75 8.28 19.04 0.80
CA ASP A 75 7.58 19.97 1.68
C ASP A 75 8.56 20.98 2.29
N SER A 76 8.81 22.07 1.57
CA SER A 76 9.47 23.27 2.10
C SER A 76 8.44 24.17 2.81
N GLY A 77 8.24 23.96 4.10
CA GLY A 77 7.79 25.01 5.02
C GLY A 77 6.30 25.02 5.43
N SER A 78 6.10 24.74 6.72
CA SER A 78 5.07 25.27 7.63
C SER A 78 3.57 25.08 7.35
N GLU A 79 3.12 24.66 6.16
CA GLU A 79 1.73 24.25 5.94
C GLU A 79 1.72 23.03 5.03
N LYS A 80 1.61 21.84 5.62
CA LYS A 80 1.27 20.63 4.87
C LYS A 80 -0.09 20.89 4.20
N VAL A 81 -0.04 21.26 2.92
CA VAL A 81 -1.18 21.19 2.00
C VAL A 81 -1.83 19.83 2.24
N GLN A 82 -3.15 19.79 2.48
CA GLN A 82 -3.85 18.52 2.66
C GLN A 82 -3.69 17.70 1.38
N LEU A 83 -2.78 16.73 1.40
CA LEU A 83 -2.54 15.87 0.26
C LEU A 83 -3.59 14.75 0.23
N GLU A 84 -3.94 14.33 -0.98
CA GLU A 84 -4.95 13.31 -1.25
C GLU A 84 -4.59 11.92 -0.68
N ASP A 85 -3.30 11.67 -0.51
CA ASP A 85 -2.67 10.49 0.06
C ASP A 85 -2.43 10.58 1.59
N SER A 86 -2.78 11.73 2.16
CA SER A 86 -2.79 12.14 3.57
C SER A 86 -3.87 11.52 4.46
N VAL A 87 -3.65 11.29 5.76
CA VAL A 87 -4.65 11.58 6.81
C VAL A 87 -3.96 12.08 8.08
N MET A 88 -4.47 13.16 8.69
CA MET A 88 -3.97 13.68 9.97
C MET A 88 -4.73 13.10 11.16
N PHE A 89 -4.05 12.95 12.29
CA PHE A 89 -4.64 12.43 13.53
C PHE A 89 -4.09 13.12 14.78
N VAL A 90 -4.91 13.17 15.83
CA VAL A 90 -4.48 13.60 17.17
C VAL A 90 -4.01 12.42 18.02
N ALA A 91 -3.33 12.69 19.14
CA ALA A 91 -2.77 11.64 20.02
C ALA A 91 -3.77 10.55 20.43
N ARG A 92 -5.04 10.91 20.70
CA ARG A 92 -6.10 9.95 21.04
C ARG A 92 -6.50 9.00 19.89
N GLN A 93 -6.19 9.34 18.65
CA GLN A 93 -6.48 8.56 17.45
C GLN A 93 -5.27 7.75 16.98
N GLN A 94 -4.07 8.07 17.48
CA GLN A 94 -2.81 7.53 16.99
C GLN A 94 -2.76 5.99 17.00
N LEU A 95 -3.28 5.36 18.07
CA LEU A 95 -3.26 3.90 18.18
C LEU A 95 -3.93 3.22 16.98
N GLY A 96 -5.09 3.71 16.55
CA GLY A 96 -5.79 3.14 15.38
C GLY A 96 -5.02 3.34 14.07
N PHE A 97 -4.24 4.40 13.95
CA PHE A 97 -3.37 4.62 12.79
C PHE A 97 -2.08 3.80 12.85
N GLU A 98 -1.56 3.50 14.04
CA GLU A 98 -0.43 2.57 14.22
C GLU A 98 -0.85 1.13 13.86
N GLU A 99 -2.03 0.69 14.29
CA GLU A 99 -2.60 -0.61 13.93
C GLU A 99 -2.85 -0.72 12.41
N LEU A 100 -3.47 0.30 11.82
CA LEU A 100 -3.67 0.37 10.37
C LEU A 100 -2.35 0.26 9.61
N ARG A 101 -1.34 1.01 10.03
CA ARG A 101 -0.02 0.97 9.41
C ARG A 101 0.55 -0.44 9.43
N VAL A 102 0.57 -1.10 10.59
CA VAL A 102 1.11 -2.46 10.74
C VAL A 102 0.39 -3.44 9.82
N GLU A 103 -0.93 -3.35 9.73
CA GLU A 103 -1.71 -4.24 8.88
C GLU A 103 -1.44 -4.01 7.38
N VAL A 104 -1.35 -2.74 6.94
CA VAL A 104 -0.99 -2.42 5.54
C VAL A 104 0.42 -2.92 5.23
N GLU A 105 1.41 -2.69 6.11
CA GLU A 105 2.78 -3.18 5.95
C GLU A 105 2.82 -4.72 5.87
N SER A 106 2.03 -5.40 6.72
CA SER A 106 1.90 -6.87 6.70
C SER A 106 1.35 -7.38 5.37
N LYS A 107 0.30 -6.74 4.83
CA LYS A 107 -0.27 -7.10 3.52
C LYS A 107 0.71 -6.87 2.38
N ILE A 108 1.46 -5.75 2.39
CA ILE A 108 2.53 -5.50 1.41
C ILE A 108 3.59 -6.61 1.48
N ALA A 109 4.04 -6.95 2.69
CA ALA A 109 5.03 -8.00 2.90
C ALA A 109 4.53 -9.38 2.42
N ALA A 110 3.27 -9.73 2.71
CA ALA A 110 2.65 -10.98 2.27
C ALA A 110 2.57 -11.07 0.74
N MET A 111 2.22 -9.97 0.06
CA MET A 111 2.20 -9.90 -1.41
C MET A 111 3.61 -10.08 -2.01
N MET A 112 4.61 -9.44 -1.41
CA MET A 112 6.00 -9.62 -1.84
C MET A 112 6.49 -11.06 -1.64
N ALA A 113 6.18 -11.68 -0.49
CA ALA A 113 6.50 -13.08 -0.23
C ALA A 113 5.80 -14.03 -1.23
N GLY A 114 4.52 -13.79 -1.54
CA GLY A 114 3.78 -14.54 -2.55
C GLY A 114 4.38 -14.41 -3.95
N SER A 115 4.79 -13.20 -4.34
CA SER A 115 5.51 -12.95 -5.61
C SER A 115 6.85 -13.70 -5.69
N VAL A 116 7.63 -13.71 -4.59
CA VAL A 116 8.89 -14.47 -4.54
C VAL A 116 8.63 -15.98 -4.64
N ALA A 117 7.66 -16.50 -3.88
CA ALA A 117 7.29 -17.92 -3.93
C ALA A 117 6.83 -18.34 -5.33
N PHE A 118 6.04 -17.49 -6.01
CA PHE A 118 5.61 -17.73 -7.39
C PHE A 118 6.80 -17.78 -8.36
N ARG A 119 7.73 -16.83 -8.26
CA ARG A 119 8.97 -16.80 -9.08
C ARG A 119 9.81 -18.07 -8.89
N MET A 120 9.96 -18.54 -7.63
CA MET A 120 10.70 -19.78 -7.35
C MET A 120 10.02 -20.99 -7.97
N LYS A 121 8.70 -21.08 -7.90
CA LYS A 121 7.94 -22.16 -8.54
C LYS A 121 8.04 -22.13 -10.06
N GLU A 122 8.06 -20.94 -10.66
CA GLU A 122 8.26 -20.80 -12.11
C GLU A 122 9.66 -21.25 -12.54
N LEU A 123 10.68 -21.01 -11.71
CA LEU A 123 12.04 -21.50 -11.94
C LEU A 123 12.10 -23.05 -11.93
N GLU A 124 11.42 -23.70 -10.98
CA GLU A 124 11.31 -25.18 -10.94
C GLU A 124 10.66 -25.74 -12.21
N VAL A 125 9.63 -25.08 -12.73
CA VAL A 125 8.97 -25.46 -13.98
C VAL A 125 9.94 -25.33 -15.16
N LEU A 126 10.71 -24.24 -15.25
CA LEU A 126 11.72 -24.03 -16.29
C LEU A 126 12.80 -25.11 -16.26
N GLU A 127 13.30 -25.47 -15.07
CA GLU A 127 14.27 -26.57 -14.92
C GLU A 127 13.69 -27.91 -15.40
N GLY A 128 12.41 -28.16 -15.08
CA GLY A 128 11.69 -29.33 -15.58
C GLY A 128 11.56 -29.35 -17.11
N LEU A 129 11.29 -28.21 -17.76
CA LEU A 129 11.21 -28.11 -19.22
C LEU A 129 12.56 -28.34 -19.89
N LEU A 130 13.64 -27.80 -19.32
CA LEU A 130 15.01 -28.02 -19.80
C LEU A 130 15.39 -29.50 -19.70
N SER A 131 15.10 -30.15 -18.56
CA SER A 131 15.38 -31.58 -18.36
C SER A 131 14.65 -32.49 -19.34
N LYS A 132 13.46 -32.06 -19.80
CA LYS A 132 12.64 -32.78 -20.79
C LYS A 132 13.02 -32.46 -22.23
N GLY A 133 14.00 -31.57 -22.46
CA GLY A 133 14.41 -31.10 -23.77
C GLY A 133 13.32 -30.28 -24.49
N MET A 134 12.34 -29.73 -23.76
CA MET A 134 11.28 -28.90 -24.32
C MET A 134 11.74 -27.45 -24.58
N ILE A 135 12.78 -27.02 -23.87
CA ILE A 135 13.49 -25.77 -24.09
C ILE A 135 14.99 -26.07 -24.11
N ASP A 136 15.75 -25.22 -24.80
CA ASP A 136 17.21 -25.28 -24.76
C ASP A 136 17.80 -24.46 -23.60
N LYS A 137 19.12 -24.57 -23.42
CA LYS A 137 19.83 -23.88 -22.33
C LYS A 137 19.80 -22.35 -22.48
N GLU A 138 19.82 -21.83 -23.70
CA GLU A 138 19.83 -20.38 -23.94
C GLU A 138 18.46 -19.77 -23.60
N GLN A 139 17.38 -20.45 -23.98
CA GLN A 139 16.00 -20.12 -23.60
C GLN A 139 15.81 -20.18 -22.08
N PHE A 140 16.35 -21.20 -21.43
CA PHE A 140 16.33 -21.32 -19.98
C PHE A 140 17.08 -20.17 -19.29
N ASP A 141 18.33 -19.90 -19.68
CA ASP A 141 19.17 -18.88 -19.06
C ASP A 141 18.56 -17.48 -19.23
N THR A 142 17.99 -17.17 -20.40
CA THR A 142 17.27 -15.91 -20.67
C THR A 142 16.08 -15.73 -19.74
N ARG A 143 15.23 -16.76 -19.59
CA ARG A 143 14.04 -16.69 -18.72
C ARG A 143 14.40 -16.63 -17.24
N LYS A 144 15.43 -17.38 -16.82
CA LYS A 144 15.95 -17.33 -15.45
C LYS A 144 16.45 -15.94 -15.09
N GLN A 145 17.19 -15.28 -15.98
CA GLN A 145 17.64 -13.90 -15.76
C GLN A 145 16.48 -12.92 -15.62
N GLN A 146 15.44 -13.05 -16.46
CA GLN A 146 14.23 -12.22 -16.38
C GLN A 146 13.49 -12.39 -15.05
N LEU A 147 13.36 -13.62 -14.56
CA LEU A 147 12.69 -13.92 -13.29
C LEU A 147 13.45 -13.45 -12.05
N LEU A 148 14.78 -13.32 -12.15
CA LEU A 148 15.64 -12.89 -11.04
C LEU A 148 15.92 -11.37 -11.03
N SER A 149 15.70 -10.68 -12.15
CA SER A 149 15.99 -9.25 -12.30
C SER A 149 14.77 -8.34 -12.08
N ASN A 150 13.59 -8.93 -11.96
CA ASN A 150 12.28 -8.31 -11.72
C ASN A 150 11.77 -8.85 -10.39
#